data_AF-A0A1E3I037-F1
#
_entry.id   AF-A0A1E3I037-F1
#
_cell.length_a   1.000
_cell.length_b   1.000
_cell.length_c   1.000
_cell.angle_alpha   90.00
_cell.angle_beta   90.00
_cell.angle_gamma   90.00
#
_symmetry.space_group_name_H-M   'P 1'
#
loop_
_entity.id
_entity.type
_entity.pdbx_description
1 polymer ?
#
loop_
_entity_poly.entity_id
_entity_poly.type
_entity_poly.pdbx_seq_one_letter_code
_entity_poly.pdbx_strand_id
1 'polypeptide(L)'
;MSVVIDSLLPLDIRLRKLEAQVYGMAEKTEARTEKSATQRLREIEEGLERLGESSDGVKRLVNCYHQYLPLLSIPIPTSSIMSTEDADESQVKESDILPNSVKLAMILEAAIDIKNADKYLREVDVLRNKGVEGSGQLEEILALKPNLVKAVEQNRQERIELGEARQAVGSLMTRYNDFTSTISELFVDLHHQMEALEEDVLRLERKKRKELASRF
;
A
#
# COMPACT_ATOMS: atom_id res chain seq x y z
N MET A 1 -30.63 24.29 -81.89
CA MET A 1 -31.28 23.69 -80.71
C MET A 1 -30.38 22.58 -80.18
N SER A 2 -29.43 22.91 -79.30
CA SER A 2 -28.62 21.91 -78.60
C SER A 2 -29.27 21.64 -77.25
N VAL A 3 -29.74 20.40 -77.08
CA VAL A 3 -30.31 19.91 -75.84
C VAL A 3 -29.19 19.87 -74.81
N VAL A 4 -29.21 20.80 -73.86
CA VAL A 4 -28.40 20.72 -72.64
C VAL A 4 -29.02 19.62 -71.80
N ILE A 5 -28.57 18.39 -72.02
CA ILE A 5 -28.89 17.27 -71.14
C ILE A 5 -28.20 17.59 -69.82
N ASP A 6 -28.98 17.93 -68.79
CA ASP A 6 -28.48 18.24 -67.45
C ASP A 6 -27.50 17.15 -66.99
N SER A 7 -26.22 17.50 -66.93
CA SER A 7 -25.11 16.64 -66.48
C SER A 7 -25.25 16.18 -65.03
N LEU A 8 -26.23 16.72 -64.32
CA LEU A 8 -26.57 16.43 -62.93
C LEU A 8 -27.40 15.15 -62.77
N LEU A 9 -28.20 14.78 -63.79
CA LEU A 9 -29.12 13.65 -63.73
C LEU A 9 -28.41 12.28 -63.71
N PRO A 10 -27.37 12.03 -64.54
CA PRO A 10 -26.58 10.81 -64.47
C PRO A 10 -25.79 10.67 -63.17
N LEU A 11 -25.37 11.80 -62.59
CA LEU A 11 -24.62 11.82 -61.33
C LEU A 11 -25.51 11.42 -60.15
N ASP A 12 -26.73 11.96 -60.09
CA ASP A 12 -27.70 11.67 -59.03
C ASP A 12 -28.15 10.19 -59.04
N ILE A 13 -28.30 9.58 -60.22
CA ILE A 13 -28.58 8.14 -60.36
C ILE A 13 -27.41 7.29 -59.84
N ARG A 14 -26.17 7.69 -60.15
CA ARG A 14 -24.98 6.96 -59.69
C ARG A 14 -24.78 7.11 -58.19
N LEU A 15 -25.10 8.27 -57.63
CA LEU A 15 -25.04 8.56 -56.20
C LEU A 15 -26.11 7.76 -55.44
N ARG A 16 -27.35 7.70 -55.97
CA ARG A 16 -28.42 6.83 -55.43
C ARG A 16 -28.04 5.35 -55.48
N LYS A 17 -27.32 4.90 -56.52
CA LYS A 17 -26.81 3.53 -56.61
C LYS A 17 -25.75 3.25 -55.53
N LEU A 18 -24.85 4.20 -55.27
CA LEU A 18 -23.86 4.08 -54.19
C LEU A 18 -24.52 4.11 -52.81
N GLU A 19 -25.54 4.96 -52.62
CA GLU A 19 -26.31 5.00 -51.38
C GLU A 19 -27.01 3.67 -51.11
N ALA A 20 -27.64 3.07 -52.13
CA ALA A 20 -28.24 1.74 -52.03
C ALA A 20 -27.20 0.63 -51.76
N GLN A 21 -25.96 0.80 -52.23
CA GLN A 21 -24.88 -0.16 -52.00
C GLN A 21 -24.28 -0.05 -50.59
N VAL A 22 -24.25 1.15 -50.01
CA VAL A 22 -23.70 1.39 -48.66
C VAL A 22 -24.73 1.11 -47.57
N TYR A 23 -26.00 1.47 -47.78
CA TYR A 23 -27.05 1.27 -46.77
C TYR A 23 -27.84 -0.03 -46.92
N GLY A 24 -27.64 -0.77 -48.02
CA GLY A 24 -28.39 -2.00 -48.31
C GLY A 24 -29.84 -1.71 -48.71
N MET A 25 -30.40 -2.50 -49.63
CA MET A 25 -31.83 -2.42 -49.95
C MET A 25 -32.63 -3.17 -48.87
N ALA A 26 -33.53 -2.42 -48.19
CA ALA A 26 -34.37 -2.77 -47.03
C ALA A 26 -33.67 -2.50 -45.68
N GLU A 27 -34.24 -1.77 -44.71
CA GLU A 27 -35.65 -1.68 -44.33
C GLU A 27 -35.92 -0.36 -43.55
N LYS A 28 -37.20 0.02 -43.46
CA LYS A 28 -37.76 1.25 -42.87
C LYS A 28 -37.05 1.81 -41.63
N THR A 29 -36.64 3.08 -41.72
CA THR A 29 -36.78 4.03 -40.60
C THR A 29 -37.52 5.27 -41.07
N GLU A 30 -38.63 5.53 -40.40
CA GLU A 30 -39.55 6.62 -40.65
C GLU A 30 -38.91 7.99 -40.37
N ALA A 31 -39.33 8.96 -41.19
CA ALA A 31 -39.16 10.40 -41.02
C ALA A 31 -37.73 10.96 -41.04
N ARG A 32 -37.20 11.24 -42.24
CA ARG A 32 -36.95 12.63 -42.69
C ARG A 32 -36.23 12.74 -44.05
N THR A 33 -36.83 13.61 -44.88
CA THR A 33 -36.27 14.38 -46.01
C THR A 33 -36.20 13.73 -47.39
N GLU A 34 -37.14 14.15 -48.23
CA GLU A 34 -37.19 14.11 -49.71
C GLU A 34 -36.05 14.89 -50.40
N LYS A 35 -34.96 15.16 -49.69
CA LYS A 35 -33.85 16.00 -50.16
C LYS A 35 -32.76 15.09 -50.71
N SER A 36 -32.42 15.28 -51.99
CA SER A 36 -31.28 14.59 -52.64
C SER A 36 -30.04 14.71 -51.76
N ALA A 37 -29.19 13.68 -51.73
CA ALA A 37 -27.94 13.67 -50.98
C ALA A 37 -27.08 14.92 -51.27
N THR A 38 -27.21 15.50 -52.46
CA THR A 38 -26.58 16.77 -52.85
C THR A 38 -27.07 17.97 -52.02
N GLN A 39 -28.37 18.02 -51.68
CA GLN A 39 -28.91 19.05 -50.80
C GLN A 39 -28.47 18.86 -49.35
N ARG A 40 -28.38 17.61 -48.88
CA ARG A 40 -27.85 17.33 -47.53
C ARG A 40 -26.37 17.67 -47.44
N LEU A 41 -25.59 17.36 -48.48
CA LEU A 41 -24.17 17.68 -48.53
C LEU A 41 -23.98 19.20 -48.55
N ARG A 42 -24.81 19.94 -49.28
CA ARG A 42 -24.83 21.41 -49.26
C ARG A 42 -25.24 21.98 -47.90
N GLU A 43 -26.25 21.41 -47.23
CA GLU A 43 -26.65 21.83 -45.88
C GLU A 43 -25.55 21.55 -44.83
N ILE A 44 -24.84 20.43 -44.97
CA ILE A 44 -23.70 20.07 -44.11
C ILE A 44 -22.51 20.97 -44.40
N GLU A 45 -22.24 21.29 -45.67
CA GLU A 45 -21.19 22.24 -46.08
C GLU A 45 -21.48 23.64 -45.52
N GLU A 46 -22.69 24.16 -45.69
CA GLU A 46 -23.11 25.45 -45.12
C GLU A 46 -23.08 25.42 -43.57
N GLY A 47 -23.44 24.29 -42.96
CA GLY A 47 -23.35 24.09 -41.51
C GLY A 47 -21.91 24.06 -41.00
N LEU A 48 -21.02 23.39 -41.72
CA LEU A 48 -19.60 23.27 -41.40
C LEU A 48 -18.86 24.59 -41.63
N GLU A 49 -19.24 25.35 -42.64
CA GLU A 49 -18.71 26.70 -42.91
C GLU A 49 -19.10 27.67 -41.80
N ARG A 50 -20.38 27.67 -41.38
CA ARG A 50 -20.85 28.45 -40.22
C ARG A 50 -20.15 28.06 -38.92
N LEU A 51 -19.96 26.76 -38.69
CA LEU A 51 -19.29 26.27 -37.48
C LEU A 51 -17.78 26.56 -37.51
N GLY A 52 -17.17 26.51 -38.70
CA GLY A 52 -15.79 26.91 -38.93
C GLY A 52 -15.54 28.40 -38.74
N GLU A 53 -16.52 29.27 -39.02
CA GLU A 53 -16.45 30.68 -38.66
C GLU A 53 -16.44 30.90 -37.14
N SER A 54 -17.19 30.08 -36.40
CA SER A 54 -17.27 30.17 -34.94
C SER A 54 -16.07 29.55 -34.19
N SER A 55 -15.33 28.62 -34.82
CA SER A 55 -14.25 27.87 -34.18
C SER A 55 -13.06 27.63 -35.12
N ASP A 56 -11.94 28.27 -34.79
CA ASP A 56 -10.68 28.14 -35.54
C ASP A 56 -10.09 26.71 -35.47
N GLY A 57 -10.44 25.95 -34.43
CA GLY A 57 -10.06 24.54 -34.28
C GLY A 57 -10.71 23.62 -35.31
N VAL A 58 -11.97 23.86 -35.66
CA VAL A 58 -12.69 23.08 -36.69
C VAL A 58 -12.13 23.39 -38.07
N LYS A 59 -11.80 24.66 -38.35
CA LYS A 59 -11.10 25.06 -39.60
C LYS A 59 -9.76 24.34 -39.77
N ARG A 60 -8.95 24.27 -38.71
CA ARG A 60 -7.66 23.54 -38.75
C ARG A 60 -7.85 22.05 -38.96
N LEU A 61 -8.87 21.45 -38.33
CA LEU A 61 -9.17 20.03 -38.49
C LEU A 61 -9.64 19.69 -39.91
N VAL A 62 -10.51 20.50 -40.51
CA VAL A 62 -10.96 20.32 -41.90
C VAL A 62 -9.78 20.48 -42.88
N ASN A 63 -8.96 21.52 -42.70
CA ASN A 63 -7.80 21.77 -43.57
C ASN A 63 -6.71 20.69 -43.45
N CYS A 64 -6.52 20.13 -42.25
CA CYS A 64 -5.55 19.07 -41.99
C CYS A 64 -6.18 17.67 -41.95
N TYR A 65 -7.41 17.50 -42.44
CA TYR A 65 -8.16 16.25 -42.32
C TYR A 65 -7.39 15.07 -42.92
N HIS A 66 -6.75 15.26 -44.09
CA HIS A 66 -5.92 14.24 -44.72
C HIS A 66 -4.69 13.84 -43.89
N GLN A 67 -4.11 14.78 -43.14
CA GLN A 67 -2.95 14.52 -42.29
C GLN A 67 -3.34 13.81 -40.99
N TYR A 68 -4.54 14.10 -40.47
CA TYR A 68 -5.12 13.38 -39.34
C TYR A 68 -5.83 12.09 -39.75
N LEU A 69 -5.99 11.80 -41.05
CA LEU A 69 -6.67 10.60 -41.54
C LEU A 69 -6.06 9.32 -40.96
N PRO A 70 -4.73 9.12 -40.92
CA PRO A 70 -4.13 7.94 -40.29
C PRO A 70 -4.34 7.85 -38.77
N LEU A 71 -4.51 8.99 -38.09
CA LEU A 71 -4.74 9.07 -36.65
C LEU A 71 -6.22 9.00 -36.28
N LEU A 72 -7.11 9.31 -37.22
CA LEU A 72 -8.56 9.12 -37.13
C LEU A 72 -8.96 7.71 -37.58
N SER A 73 -8.18 7.11 -38.49
CA SER A 73 -8.16 5.68 -38.74
C SER A 73 -7.30 4.99 -37.67
N ILE A 74 -7.61 5.23 -36.40
CA ILE A 74 -7.36 4.17 -35.43
C ILE A 74 -8.17 2.98 -35.99
N PRO A 75 -7.57 1.81 -36.26
CA PRO A 75 -8.36 0.62 -36.50
C PRO A 75 -9.08 0.38 -35.18
N ILE A 76 -10.26 0.96 -35.03
CA ILE A 76 -11.17 0.69 -33.93
C ILE A 76 -11.49 -0.79 -34.10
N PRO A 77 -11.07 -1.67 -33.16
CA PRO A 77 -11.68 -2.97 -33.08
C PRO A 77 -13.09 -2.70 -32.54
N THR A 78 -14.04 -2.43 -33.43
CA THR A 78 -15.45 -2.67 -33.14
C THR A 78 -15.58 -4.18 -33.08
N SER A 79 -15.28 -4.79 -31.95
CA SER A 79 -16.27 -5.07 -30.91
C SER A 79 -17.49 -5.74 -31.55
N SER A 80 -17.56 -7.07 -31.54
CA SER A 80 -18.04 -7.82 -30.37
C SER A 80 -19.45 -7.41 -29.88
N ILE A 81 -20.25 -6.77 -30.73
CA ILE A 81 -21.70 -6.75 -30.59
C ILE A 81 -22.28 -7.17 -31.95
N MET A 82 -22.92 -8.34 -31.98
CA MET A 82 -23.50 -9.02 -33.15
C MET A 82 -22.61 -10.05 -33.84
N SER A 83 -22.37 -11.18 -33.15
CA SER A 83 -22.32 -12.49 -33.82
C SER A 83 -22.91 -13.52 -32.85
N THR A 84 -24.22 -13.70 -32.91
CA THR A 84 -24.76 -15.05 -32.77
C THR A 84 -24.39 -15.75 -34.06
N GLU A 85 -23.73 -16.89 -33.91
CA GLU A 85 -23.64 -17.93 -34.93
C GLU A 85 -22.89 -17.47 -36.20
N ASP A 86 -21.57 -17.62 -36.20
CA ASP A 86 -20.92 -18.52 -37.15
C ASP A 86 -19.41 -18.52 -36.93
N ALA A 87 -18.91 -19.72 -36.63
CA ALA A 87 -17.51 -20.03 -36.53
C ALA A 87 -16.93 -20.14 -37.95
N ASP A 88 -15.99 -19.26 -38.29
CA ASP A 88 -15.02 -19.53 -39.34
C ASP A 88 -13.68 -18.86 -39.05
N GLU A 89 -12.62 -19.63 -39.30
CA GLU A 89 -11.28 -19.53 -38.72
C GLU A 89 -10.41 -18.41 -39.30
N SER A 90 -10.64 -17.15 -38.92
CA SER A 90 -9.66 -16.08 -39.18
C SER A 90 -9.63 -15.04 -38.08
N GLN A 91 -9.45 -15.51 -36.85
CA GLN A 91 -8.90 -14.66 -35.78
C GLN A 91 -7.49 -14.26 -36.20
N VAL A 92 -7.26 -12.97 -36.44
CA VAL A 92 -5.89 -12.43 -36.37
C VAL A 92 -5.43 -12.64 -34.93
N LYS A 93 -4.78 -13.78 -34.69
CA LYS A 93 -4.19 -14.10 -33.40
C LYS A 93 -3.10 -13.07 -33.13
N GLU A 94 -2.97 -12.57 -31.90
CA GLU A 94 -1.85 -11.68 -31.50
C GLU A 94 -0.47 -12.25 -31.91
N SER A 95 -0.40 -13.55 -32.15
CA SER A 95 0.75 -14.24 -32.72
C SER A 95 1.17 -13.78 -34.12
N ASP A 96 0.33 -13.09 -34.90
CA ASP A 96 0.68 -12.66 -36.26
C ASP A 96 1.22 -11.22 -36.36
N ILE A 97 1.20 -10.48 -35.25
CA ILE A 97 1.64 -9.06 -35.22
C ILE A 97 3.17 -8.95 -35.21
N LEU A 98 3.87 -9.97 -34.69
CA LEU A 98 5.32 -9.98 -34.53
C LEU A 98 5.94 -11.20 -35.23
N PRO A 99 7.01 -11.03 -36.03
CA PRO A 99 7.73 -12.13 -36.64
C PRO A 99 8.16 -13.18 -35.60
N ASN A 100 8.12 -14.46 -35.96
CA ASN A 100 8.48 -15.57 -35.08
C ASN A 100 9.89 -15.46 -34.48
N SER A 101 10.83 -14.85 -35.22
CA SER A 101 12.19 -14.56 -34.74
C SER A 101 12.22 -13.55 -33.59
N VAL A 102 11.39 -12.51 -33.66
CA VAL A 102 11.28 -11.47 -32.63
C VAL A 102 10.62 -12.04 -31.38
N LYS A 103 9.59 -12.87 -31.54
CA LYS A 103 8.95 -13.57 -30.41
C LYS A 103 9.91 -14.51 -29.69
N LEU A 104 10.71 -15.29 -30.43
CA LEU A 104 11.73 -16.15 -29.82
C LEU A 104 12.80 -15.34 -29.09
N ALA A 105 13.28 -14.24 -29.66
CA ALA A 105 14.22 -13.35 -28.99
C ALA A 105 13.64 -12.78 -27.69
N MET A 106 12.38 -12.31 -27.72
CA MET A 106 11.68 -11.78 -26.56
C MET A 106 11.47 -12.85 -25.47
N ILE A 107 11.12 -14.08 -25.84
CA ILE A 107 10.96 -15.19 -24.89
C ILE A 107 12.31 -15.59 -24.27
N LEU A 108 13.39 -15.59 -25.06
CA LEU A 108 14.73 -15.90 -24.55
C LEU A 108 15.26 -14.81 -23.61
N GLU A 109 14.97 -13.54 -23.91
CA GLU A 109 15.28 -12.41 -23.04
C GLU A 109 14.46 -12.49 -21.74
N ALA A 110 13.16 -12.76 -21.84
CA ALA A 110 12.27 -12.88 -20.70
C ALA A 110 12.35 -14.23 -19.95
N ALA A 111 13.13 -15.20 -20.42
CA ALA A 111 13.17 -16.55 -19.85
C ALA A 111 13.59 -16.57 -18.37
N ILE A 112 14.51 -15.67 -18.01
CA ILE A 112 14.99 -15.52 -16.63
C ILE A 112 13.87 -14.95 -15.75
N ASP A 113 13.14 -13.96 -16.25
CA ASP A 113 12.04 -13.33 -15.53
C ASP A 113 10.86 -14.29 -15.33
N ILE A 114 10.54 -15.09 -16.35
CA ILE A 114 9.51 -16.14 -16.26
C ILE A 114 9.90 -17.17 -15.21
N LYS A 115 11.17 -17.59 -15.17
CA LYS A 115 11.66 -18.54 -14.15
C LYS A 115 11.61 -17.93 -12.74
N ASN A 116 11.94 -16.66 -12.60
CA ASN A 116 11.83 -15.95 -11.34
C ASN A 116 10.36 -15.82 -10.90
N ALA A 117 9.46 -15.51 -11.83
CA ALA A 117 8.02 -15.46 -11.57
C ALA A 117 7.47 -16.81 -11.12
N ASP A 118 7.86 -17.93 -11.74
CA ASP A 118 7.47 -19.29 -11.27
C ASP A 118 7.96 -19.54 -9.84
N LYS A 119 9.19 -19.16 -9.52
CA LYS A 119 9.72 -19.26 -8.15
C LYS A 119 8.89 -18.43 -7.16
N TYR A 120 8.58 -17.19 -7.50
CA TYR A 120 7.78 -16.32 -6.64
C TYR A 120 6.34 -16.81 -6.47
N LEU A 121 5.71 -17.33 -7.53
CA LEU A 121 4.37 -17.91 -7.45
C LEU A 121 4.36 -19.14 -6.52
N ARG A 122 5.36 -20.01 -6.62
CA ARG A 122 5.51 -21.14 -5.69
C ARG A 122 5.73 -20.69 -4.25
N GLU A 123 6.50 -19.62 -4.04
CA GLU A 123 6.71 -19.05 -2.72
C GLU A 123 5.41 -18.46 -2.13
N VAL A 124 4.65 -17.74 -2.95
CA VAL A 124 3.32 -17.24 -2.60
C VAL A 124 2.38 -18.40 -2.26
N ASP A 125 2.37 -19.48 -3.03
CA ASP A 125 1.56 -20.67 -2.74
C ASP A 125 1.96 -21.35 -1.43
N VAL A 126 3.26 -21.39 -1.12
CA VAL A 126 3.75 -21.91 0.17
C VAL A 126 3.31 -21.01 1.33
N LEU A 127 3.40 -19.69 1.17
CA LEU A 127 2.96 -18.72 2.18
C LEU A 127 1.44 -18.74 2.38
N ARG A 128 0.70 -18.96 1.28
CA ARG A 128 -0.74 -19.19 1.27
C ARG A 128 -1.13 -20.44 2.04
N ASN A 129 -0.46 -21.57 1.77
CA ASN A 129 -0.69 -22.82 2.49
C ASN A 129 -0.32 -22.73 3.99
N LYS A 130 0.58 -21.82 4.34
CA LYS A 130 0.92 -21.50 5.74
C LYS A 130 -0.07 -20.54 6.42
N GLY A 131 -1.12 -20.10 5.71
CA GLY A 131 -2.13 -19.19 6.25
C GLY A 131 -1.62 -17.78 6.50
N VAL A 132 -0.55 -17.37 5.81
CA VAL A 132 0.04 -16.01 5.92
C VAL A 132 -0.59 -15.06 4.89
N GLU A 133 -1.74 -15.41 4.31
CA GLU A 133 -2.44 -14.52 3.38
C GLU A 133 -3.03 -13.33 4.13
N GLY A 134 -2.70 -12.11 3.67
CA GLY A 134 -3.16 -10.87 4.29
C GLY A 134 -2.48 -10.61 5.64
N SER A 135 -3.29 -10.29 6.66
CA SER A 135 -2.76 -9.90 7.96
C SER A 135 -2.66 -11.07 8.97
N GLY A 136 -2.86 -12.30 8.53
CA GLY A 136 -2.89 -13.49 9.40
C GLY A 136 -3.92 -13.32 10.53
N GLN A 137 -3.49 -13.55 11.76
CA GLN A 137 -4.32 -13.40 12.98
C GLN A 137 -4.37 -11.96 13.53
N LEU A 138 -4.02 -10.94 12.74
CA LEU A 138 -3.99 -9.56 13.27
C LEU A 138 -5.36 -9.11 13.79
N GLU A 139 -6.45 -9.56 13.19
CA GLU A 139 -7.80 -9.24 13.67
C GLU A 139 -8.06 -9.78 15.08
N GLU A 140 -7.55 -10.98 15.39
CA GLU A 140 -7.59 -11.56 16.73
C GLU A 140 -6.71 -10.78 17.72
N ILE A 141 -5.54 -10.31 17.27
CA ILE A 141 -4.61 -9.50 18.07
C ILE A 141 -5.18 -8.09 18.34
N LEU A 142 -5.93 -7.52 17.39
CA LEU A 142 -6.59 -6.22 17.55
C LEU A 142 -7.63 -6.25 18.68
N ALA A 143 -8.38 -7.35 18.80
CA ALA A 143 -9.32 -7.56 19.90
C ALA A 143 -8.61 -7.67 21.27
N LEU A 144 -7.34 -8.09 21.30
CA LEU A 144 -6.56 -8.27 22.52
C LEU A 144 -5.85 -6.99 23.00
N LYS A 145 -5.74 -5.95 22.15
CA LYS A 145 -5.17 -4.64 22.51
C LYS A 145 -5.75 -4.01 23.78
N PRO A 146 -7.07 -3.92 24.00
CA PRO A 146 -7.60 -3.33 25.23
C PRO A 146 -7.22 -4.12 26.48
N ASN A 147 -7.10 -5.45 26.39
CA ASN A 147 -6.66 -6.28 27.52
C ASN A 147 -5.18 -6.05 27.83
N LEU A 148 -4.35 -5.88 26.78
CA LEU A 148 -2.94 -5.54 26.95
C LEU A 148 -2.76 -4.17 27.62
N VAL A 149 -3.53 -3.16 27.20
CA VAL A 149 -3.47 -1.83 27.81
C VAL A 149 -3.85 -1.89 29.29
N LYS A 150 -4.93 -2.60 29.64
CA LYS A 150 -5.33 -2.82 31.04
C LYS A 150 -4.24 -3.54 31.85
N ALA A 151 -3.65 -4.59 31.30
CA ALA A 151 -2.59 -5.34 31.97
C ALA A 151 -1.32 -4.48 32.18
N VAL A 152 -0.98 -3.62 31.22
CA VAL A 152 0.14 -2.68 31.33
C VAL A 152 -0.13 -1.63 32.40
N GLU A 153 -1.35 -1.10 32.48
CA GLU A 153 -1.75 -0.14 33.51
C GLU A 153 -1.72 -0.76 34.91
N GLN A 154 -2.25 -1.98 35.07
CA GLN A 154 -2.20 -2.73 36.32
C GLN A 154 -0.75 -3.00 36.76
N ASN A 155 0.10 -3.49 35.85
CA ASN A 155 1.51 -3.74 36.15
C ASN A 155 2.25 -2.45 36.53
N ARG A 156 1.89 -1.31 35.91
CA ARG A 156 2.43 -0.01 36.28
C ARG A 156 2.04 0.37 37.72
N GLN A 157 0.80 0.14 38.13
CA GLN A 157 0.35 0.42 39.50
C GLN A 157 1.09 -0.48 40.50
N GLU A 158 1.15 -1.78 40.24
CA GLU A 158 1.89 -2.73 41.09
C GLU A 158 3.38 -2.36 41.21
N ARG A 159 4.01 -1.88 40.13
CA ARG A 159 5.41 -1.41 40.17
C ARG A 159 5.61 -0.21 41.08
N ILE A 160 4.64 0.70 41.15
CA ILE A 160 4.71 1.88 42.02
C ILE A 160 4.61 1.41 43.48
N GLU A 161 3.62 0.57 43.80
CA GLU A 161 3.44 0.02 45.14
C GLU A 161 4.65 -0.79 45.61
N LEU A 162 5.22 -1.64 44.74
CA LEU A 162 6.45 -2.37 45.02
C LEU A 162 7.66 -1.44 45.18
N GLY A 163 7.68 -0.32 44.47
CA GLY A 163 8.70 0.72 44.62
C GLY A 163 8.64 1.36 46.00
N GLU A 164 7.46 1.75 46.45
CA GLU A 164 7.23 2.33 47.77
C GLU A 164 7.59 1.34 48.89
N ALA A 165 7.16 0.09 48.77
CA ALA A 165 7.49 -0.96 49.73
C ALA A 165 9.00 -1.21 49.80
N ARG A 166 9.69 -1.24 48.65
CA ARG A 166 11.16 -1.38 48.61
C ARG A 166 11.87 -0.21 49.25
N GLN A 167 11.38 1.02 49.03
CA GLN A 167 11.95 2.21 49.67
C GLN A 167 11.75 2.18 51.18
N ALA A 168 10.57 1.77 51.65
CA ALA A 168 10.29 1.60 53.08
C ALA A 168 11.22 0.55 53.71
N VAL A 169 11.35 -0.63 53.10
CA VAL A 169 12.26 -1.69 53.57
C VAL A 169 13.72 -1.23 53.53
N GLY A 170 14.14 -0.54 52.46
CA GLY A 170 15.48 0.05 52.36
C GLY A 170 15.76 1.03 53.49
N SER A 171 14.82 1.93 53.79
CA SER A 171 14.94 2.88 54.90
C SER A 171 15.01 2.19 56.26
N LEU A 172 14.24 1.11 56.46
CA LEU A 172 14.26 0.32 57.68
C LEU A 172 15.62 -0.39 57.84
N MET A 173 16.15 -0.94 56.75
CA MET A 173 17.44 -1.63 56.75
C MET A 173 18.59 -0.66 57.05
N THR A 174 18.56 0.56 56.50
CA THR A 174 19.52 1.62 56.85
C THR A 174 19.45 1.97 58.34
N ARG A 175 18.25 2.22 58.88
CA ARG A 175 18.08 2.51 60.32
C ARG A 175 18.56 1.36 61.20
N TYR A 176 18.29 0.12 60.82
CA TYR A 176 18.76 -1.05 61.53
C TYR A 176 20.29 -1.16 61.51
N ASN A 177 20.91 -0.88 60.36
CA ASN A 177 22.36 -0.84 60.24
C ASN A 177 22.98 0.25 61.12
N ASP A 178 22.42 1.46 61.11
CA ASP A 178 22.88 2.57 61.96
C ASP A 178 22.71 2.22 63.45
N PHE A 179 21.58 1.61 63.83
CA PHE A 179 21.34 1.12 65.18
C PHE A 179 22.36 0.05 65.60
N THR A 180 22.67 -0.87 64.70
CA THR A 180 23.67 -1.93 64.97
C THR A 180 25.08 -1.35 65.09
N SER A 181 25.43 -0.35 64.27
CA SER A 181 26.72 0.35 64.36
C SER A 181 26.86 1.08 65.69
N THR A 182 25.86 1.86 66.08
CA THR A 182 25.87 2.61 67.35
C THR A 182 25.91 1.70 68.57
N ILE A 183 25.19 0.56 68.56
CA ILE A 183 25.29 -0.45 69.62
C ILE A 183 26.69 -1.07 69.65
N SER A 184 27.26 -1.38 68.49
CA SER A 184 28.60 -1.97 68.42
C SER A 184 29.65 -1.02 68.99
N GLU A 185 29.56 0.27 68.66
CA GLU A 185 30.40 1.34 69.24
C GLU A 185 30.21 1.43 70.77
N LEU A 186 28.97 1.44 71.24
CA LEU A 186 28.68 1.47 72.69
C LEU A 186 29.26 0.26 73.42
N PHE A 187 29.21 -0.94 72.81
CA PHE A 187 29.82 -2.14 73.39
C PHE A 187 31.34 -2.05 73.45
N VAL A 188 31.98 -1.46 72.44
CA VAL A 188 33.43 -1.20 72.44
C VAL A 188 33.79 -0.22 73.57
N ASP A 189 33.04 0.87 73.72
CA ASP A 189 33.25 1.86 74.79
C ASP A 189 33.07 1.24 76.17
N LEU A 190 32.01 0.45 76.36
CA LEU A 190 31.76 -0.26 77.62
C LEU A 190 32.88 -1.24 77.94
N HIS A 191 33.40 -1.93 76.92
CA HIS A 191 34.52 -2.86 77.10
C HIS A 191 35.78 -2.12 77.58
N HIS A 192 36.12 -0.99 76.97
CA HIS A 192 37.25 -0.17 77.40
C HIS A 192 37.08 0.38 78.82
N GLN A 193 35.85 0.78 79.20
CA GLN A 193 35.56 1.20 80.57
C GLN A 193 35.71 0.06 81.58
N MET A 194 35.23 -1.14 81.24
CA MET A 194 35.43 -2.33 82.08
C MET A 194 36.91 -2.66 82.24
N GLU A 195 37.69 -2.62 81.15
CA GLU A 195 39.13 -2.89 81.19
C GLU A 195 39.87 -1.90 82.09
N ALA A 196 39.54 -0.61 82.04
CA ALA A 196 40.10 0.41 82.91
C ALA A 196 39.75 0.16 84.39
N LEU A 197 38.49 -0.20 84.69
CA LEU A 197 38.06 -0.54 86.04
C LEU A 197 38.76 -1.80 86.57
N GLU A 198 38.92 -2.82 85.72
CA GLU A 198 39.66 -4.04 86.06
C GLU A 198 41.13 -3.73 86.37
N GLU A 199 41.78 -2.88 85.57
CA GLU A 199 43.16 -2.47 85.82
C GLU A 199 43.29 -1.71 87.15
N ASP A 200 42.36 -0.80 87.45
CA ASP A 200 42.35 -0.04 88.70
C ASP A 200 42.09 -0.94 89.92
N VAL A 201 41.18 -1.91 89.82
CA VAL A 201 40.97 -2.93 90.86
C VAL A 201 42.25 -3.75 91.07
N LEU A 202 42.89 -4.22 90.00
CA LEU A 202 44.16 -4.96 90.08
C LEU A 202 45.27 -4.12 90.73
N ARG A 203 45.35 -2.83 90.42
CA ARG A 203 46.30 -1.89 91.06
C ARG A 203 46.02 -1.74 92.56
N LEU A 204 44.75 -1.59 92.95
CA LEU A 204 44.35 -1.49 94.36
C LEU A 204 44.63 -2.79 95.12
N GLU A 205 44.34 -3.95 94.54
CA GLU A 205 44.65 -5.25 95.14
C GLU A 205 46.16 -5.44 95.33
N ARG A 206 46.98 -5.06 94.33
CA ARG A 206 48.44 -5.10 94.45
C ARG A 206 48.95 -4.19 95.56
N LYS A 207 48.40 -2.97 95.69
CA LYS A 207 48.73 -2.05 96.80
C LYS A 207 48.37 -2.66 98.16
N LYS A 208 47.15 -3.16 98.30
CA LYS A 208 46.66 -3.82 99.52
C LYS A 208 47.52 -5.04 99.90
N ARG A 209 47.92 -5.87 98.92
CA ARG A 209 48.79 -7.03 99.16
C ARG A 209 50.18 -6.62 99.65
N LYS A 210 50.74 -5.54 99.11
CA LYS A 210 52.02 -4.98 99.58
C LYS A 210 51.92 -4.42 101.00
N GLU A 211 50.84 -3.70 101.32
CA GLU A 211 50.61 -3.20 102.68
C GLU A 211 50.48 -4.33 103.70
N LEU A 212 49.71 -5.37 103.39
CA LEU A 212 49.60 -6.56 104.24
C LEU A 212 50.95 -7.26 104.41
N ALA A 213 51.73 -7.42 103.34
CA ALA A 213 53.07 -8.01 103.41
C ALA A 213 54.06 -7.17 104.24
N SER A 214 53.85 -5.85 104.35
CA SER A 214 54.69 -4.98 105.19
C SER A 214 54.30 -4.96 106.67
N ARG A 215 53.12 -5.52 107.02
CA ARG A 215 52.60 -5.56 108.40
C ARG A 215 52.96 -6.85 109.15
N PHE A 216 53.38 -7.88 108.44
CA PHE A 216 53.88 -9.15 109.00
C PHE A 216 55.40 -9.23 108.81
#